data_AF-A0AA42E3C5-F1
#
_entry.id   AF-A0AA42E3C5-F1
#
_cell.length_a   1.000
_cell.length_b   1.000
_cell.length_c   1.000
_cell.angle_alpha   90.00
_cell.angle_beta   90.00
_cell.angle_gamma   90.00
#
_symmetry.space_group_name_H-M   'P 1'
#
loop_
_entity.id
_entity.type
_entity.pdbx_description
1 polymer ?
#
loop_
_entity_poly.entity_id
_entity_poly.type
_entity_poly.pdbx_seq_one_letter_code
_entity_poly.pdbx_strand_id
1 'polypeptide(L)'
;MVYTDDDPTPPASARWPAARAAEAGVAVEPALESSSIAVLATHLRAGVLSTVMPRAMAEELAMPDGIVSIPIVAPDASTLIGLVVAKRDPQTPLTAALVAEARMLAPSLSTMT
;
A
#
# COMPACT_ATOMS: atom_id res chain seq x y z
N MET A 1 11.59 -1.85 3.71
CA MET A 1 12.17 -2.76 4.72
C MET A 1 11.61 -4.15 4.43
N VAL A 2 12.43 -5.09 3.98
CA VAL A 2 12.00 -6.47 3.67
C VAL A 2 12.23 -7.33 4.92
N TYR A 3 11.19 -8.01 5.40
CA TYR A 3 11.23 -8.96 6.51
C TYR A 3 11.16 -10.38 5.96
N THR A 4 11.95 -11.30 6.49
CA THR A 4 11.91 -12.73 6.15
C THR A 4 11.03 -13.48 7.16
N ASP A 5 10.28 -14.48 6.68
CA ASP A 5 9.23 -15.25 7.38
C ASP A 5 9.66 -15.94 8.70
N ASP A 6 10.95 -15.95 9.04
CA ASP A 6 11.54 -16.73 10.15
C ASP A 6 11.73 -16.00 11.48
N ASP A 7 11.31 -14.73 11.62
CA ASP A 7 11.50 -13.98 12.88
C ASP A 7 10.23 -14.05 13.77
N PRO A 8 10.33 -14.53 15.04
CA PRO A 8 9.18 -14.77 15.88
C PRO A 8 8.71 -13.46 16.52
N THR A 9 7.72 -12.83 15.89
CA THR A 9 7.02 -11.60 16.30
C THR A 9 7.80 -10.32 15.96
N PRO A 10 7.39 -9.60 14.90
CA PRO A 10 8.12 -8.42 14.46
C PRO A 10 7.94 -7.25 15.45
N PRO A 11 8.93 -6.35 15.58
CA PRO A 11 8.87 -5.20 16.50
C PRO A 11 7.71 -4.27 16.15
N ALA A 12 7.23 -3.44 17.10
CA ALA A 12 6.13 -2.50 16.87
C ALA A 12 6.35 -1.56 15.65
N SER A 13 7.61 -1.31 15.27
CA SER A 13 8.00 -0.57 14.07
C SER A 13 7.70 -1.29 12.74
N ALA A 14 7.42 -2.60 12.76
CA ALA A 14 7.02 -3.38 11.59
C ALA A 14 5.53 -3.22 11.27
N ARG A 15 4.72 -2.72 12.21
CA ARG A 15 3.34 -2.26 11.96
C ARG A 15 3.37 -0.85 11.42
N TRP A 16 3.83 -0.70 10.18
CA TRP A 16 3.99 0.61 9.56
C TRP A 16 2.71 1.47 9.59
N PRO A 17 1.45 0.97 9.50
CA PRO A 17 0.27 1.83 9.59
C PRO A 17 0.05 2.37 11.01
N ALA A 18 0.30 1.56 12.05
CA ALA A 18 0.19 1.99 13.44
C ALA A 18 1.28 3.00 13.80
N ALA A 19 2.50 2.79 13.29
CA ALA A 19 3.59 3.75 13.42
C ALA A 19 3.23 5.10 12.76
N ARG A 20 2.63 5.09 11.56
CA ARG A 20 2.19 6.32 10.88
C ARG A 20 1.03 7.04 11.59
N ALA A 21 0.11 6.30 12.20
CA ALA A 21 -0.94 6.91 13.03
C ALA A 21 -0.34 7.59 14.26
N ALA A 22 0.64 6.94 14.91
CA ALA A 22 1.36 7.50 16.05
C ALA A 22 2.19 8.73 15.66
N GLU A 23 2.82 8.75 14.47
CA GLU A 23 3.48 9.95 13.91
C GLU A 23 2.51 11.14 13.76
N ALA A 24 1.24 10.87 13.47
CA ALA A 24 0.17 11.87 13.42
C ALA A 24 -0.42 12.22 14.80
N GLY A 25 0.13 11.67 15.90
CA GLY A 25 -0.35 11.88 17.27
C GLY A 25 -1.64 11.11 17.60
N VAL A 26 -2.01 10.12 16.79
CA VAL A 26 -3.25 9.33 16.94
C VAL A 26 -2.92 7.94 17.44
N ALA A 27 -3.45 7.58 18.62
CA ALA A 27 -3.46 6.20 19.09
C ALA A 27 -4.62 5.44 18.43
N VAL A 28 -4.35 4.29 17.82
CA VAL A 28 -5.33 3.46 17.15
C VAL A 28 -5.33 2.07 17.76
N GLU A 29 -6.49 1.59 18.19
CA GLU A 29 -6.71 0.18 18.53
C GLU A 29 -7.57 -0.46 17.42
N PRO A 30 -6.95 -1.18 16.46
CA PRO A 30 -7.68 -1.74 15.33
C PRO A 30 -8.53 -2.94 15.78
N ALA A 31 -9.81 -2.92 15.42
CA ALA A 31 -10.71 -4.07 15.61
C ALA A 31 -10.35 -5.27 14.71
N LEU A 32 -9.66 -5.02 13.59
CA LEU A 32 -9.18 -6.02 12.64
C LEU A 32 -7.88 -5.53 11.99
N GLU A 33 -6.89 -6.42 11.89
CA GLU A 33 -5.70 -6.19 11.08
C GLU A 33 -5.57 -7.28 10.01
N SER A 34 -5.25 -6.86 8.78
CA SER A 34 -4.99 -7.78 7.68
C SER A 34 -3.94 -7.19 6.75
N SER A 35 -3.05 -8.05 6.25
CA SER A 35 -2.13 -7.74 5.15
C SER A 35 -2.81 -7.80 3.77
N SER A 36 -4.11 -8.11 3.72
CA SER A 36 -4.89 -8.23 2.49
C SER A 36 -5.96 -7.16 2.40
N ILE A 37 -5.85 -6.31 1.37
CA ILE A 37 -6.84 -5.30 1.03
C ILE A 37 -8.19 -5.93 0.70
N ALA A 38 -8.22 -7.08 0.04
CA ALA A 38 -9.48 -7.76 -0.32
C ALA A 38 -10.26 -8.23 0.93
N VAL A 39 -9.54 -8.69 1.96
CA VAL A 39 -10.14 -9.06 3.25
C VAL A 39 -10.69 -7.82 3.94
N LEU A 40 -9.94 -6.72 3.98
CA LEU A 40 -10.42 -5.45 4.55
C LEU A 40 -11.68 -4.95 3.82
N ALA A 41 -11.66 -4.93 2.50
CA ALA A 41 -12.79 -4.53 1.67
C ALA A 41 -14.04 -5.39 1.93
N THR A 42 -13.87 -6.69 2.18
CA THR A 42 -14.98 -7.59 2.53
C THR A 42 -15.62 -7.22 3.86
N HIS A 43 -14.81 -6.84 4.86
CA HIS A 43 -15.34 -6.40 6.15
C HIS A 43 -15.94 -5.00 6.10
N LEU A 44 -15.43 -4.11 5.24
CA LEU A 44 -16.07 -2.82 4.97
C LEU A 44 -17.50 -3.00 4.45
N ARG A 45 -17.71 -3.98 3.55
CA ARG A 45 -19.05 -4.30 3.02
C ARG A 45 -20.02 -4.85 4.07
N ALA A 46 -19.51 -5.46 5.14
CA ALA A 46 -20.33 -5.90 6.26
C ALA A 46 -20.79 -4.71 7.15
N GLY A 47 -20.27 -3.50 6.93
CA GLY A 47 -20.84 -2.24 7.42
C GLY A 47 -20.45 -1.83 8.84
N VAL A 48 -19.53 -2.53 9.50
CA VAL A 48 -19.18 -2.27 10.91
C VAL A 48 -17.77 -1.71 11.13
N LEU A 49 -16.96 -1.62 10.06
CA LEU A 49 -15.57 -1.17 10.14
C LEU A 49 -15.27 -0.05 9.15
N SER A 50 -14.27 0.76 9.50
CA SER A 50 -13.56 1.68 8.61
C SER A 50 -12.12 1.20 8.40
N THR A 51 -11.47 1.65 7.33
CA THR A 51 -10.07 1.27 7.06
C THR A 51 -9.29 2.41 6.40
N VAL A 52 -7.97 2.38 6.54
CA VAL A 52 -7.03 3.25 5.84
C VAL A 52 -6.38 2.44 4.72
N MET A 53 -6.46 2.93 3.48
CA MET A 53 -5.88 2.26 2.31
C MET A 53 -5.35 3.28 1.29
N PRO A 54 -4.47 2.89 0.36
CA PRO A 54 -4.04 3.75 -0.72
C PRO A 54 -5.23 4.23 -1.57
N ARG A 55 -5.20 5.50 -2.00
CA ARG A 55 -6.26 6.13 -2.81
C ARG A 55 -6.61 5.31 -4.06
N ALA A 56 -5.60 4.89 -4.80
CA ALA A 56 -5.77 4.07 -6.01
C ALA A 56 -6.55 2.77 -5.74
N MET A 57 -6.39 2.16 -4.54
CA MET A 57 -7.14 0.97 -4.18
C MET A 57 -8.59 1.28 -3.83
N ALA A 58 -8.86 2.41 -3.19
CA ALA A 58 -10.22 2.86 -2.93
C ALA A 58 -11.00 3.15 -4.23
N GLU A 59 -10.31 3.68 -5.25
CA GLU A 59 -10.85 3.93 -6.59
C GLU A 59 -11.14 2.62 -7.35
N GLU A 60 -10.16 1.71 -7.40
CA GLU A 60 -10.28 0.42 -8.12
C GLU A 60 -11.35 -0.50 -7.54
N LEU A 61 -11.53 -0.50 -6.22
CA LEU A 61 -12.44 -1.42 -5.54
C LEU A 61 -13.92 -1.03 -5.64
N ALA A 62 -14.24 0.07 -6.33
CA ALA A 62 -15.60 0.56 -6.57
C ALA A 62 -16.51 0.39 -5.34
N MET A 63 -16.18 1.15 -4.28
CA MET A 63 -16.84 1.03 -2.97
C MET A 63 -18.37 0.97 -3.11
N PRO A 64 -19.04 0.00 -2.47
CA PRO A 64 -20.49 -0.14 -2.57
C PRO A 64 -21.23 1.04 -1.95
N ASP A 65 -22.49 1.18 -2.35
CA ASP A 65 -23.41 2.21 -1.86
C ASP A 65 -23.38 2.29 -0.32
N GLY A 66 -23.19 3.50 0.20
CA GLY A 66 -23.10 3.77 1.64
C GLY A 66 -21.67 3.79 2.19
N ILE A 67 -20.65 3.43 1.40
CA ILE A 67 -19.24 3.61 1.79
C ILE A 67 -18.67 4.85 1.11
N VAL A 68 -18.06 5.73 1.91
CA VAL A 68 -17.42 6.95 1.42
C VAL A 68 -15.91 6.88 1.61
N SER A 69 -15.17 7.33 0.61
CA SER A 69 -13.73 7.55 0.71
C SER A 69 -13.45 8.96 1.21
N ILE A 70 -12.69 9.09 2.29
CA ILE A 70 -12.30 10.39 2.87
C ILE A 70 -10.80 10.58 2.63
N PRO A 71 -10.37 11.58 1.85
CA PRO A 71 -8.95 11.81 1.58
C PRO A 71 -8.22 12.27 2.84
N ILE A 72 -7.08 11.64 3.13
CA ILE A 72 -6.15 12.08 4.17
C ILE A 72 -5.29 13.21 3.59
N VAL A 73 -5.49 14.43 4.07
CA VAL A 73 -4.83 15.64 3.54
C VAL A 73 -3.55 16.02 4.30
N ALA A 74 -3.34 15.47 5.51
CA ALA A 74 -2.15 15.68 6.31
C ALA A 74 -1.94 14.54 7.33
N PRO A 75 -0.69 14.20 7.68
CA PRO A 75 0.53 14.61 6.99
C PRO A 75 0.61 14.01 5.57
N ASP A 76 1.36 14.65 4.67
CA ASP A 76 1.62 14.06 3.36
C ASP A 76 2.40 12.74 3.55
N ALA A 77 1.74 11.64 3.21
CA ALA A 77 2.17 10.29 3.47
C ALA A 77 2.24 9.52 2.15
N SER A 78 3.19 9.90 1.30
CA SER A 78 3.46 9.18 0.05
C SER A 78 4.46 8.04 0.28
N THR A 79 4.13 6.87 -0.26
CA THR A 79 5.04 5.72 -0.30
C THR A 79 5.57 5.57 -1.72
N LEU A 80 6.89 5.59 -1.88
CA LEU A 80 7.53 5.35 -3.17
C LEU A 80 7.29 3.89 -3.59
N ILE A 81 6.71 3.70 -4.78
CA ILE A 81 6.54 2.40 -5.44
C ILE A 81 7.44 2.36 -6.67
N GLY A 82 8.14 1.25 -6.89
CA GLY A 82 9.05 1.11 -8.03
C GLY A 82 9.25 -0.32 -8.47
N LEU A 83 9.78 -0.47 -9.69
CA LEU A 83 10.18 -1.76 -10.24
C LEU A 83 11.54 -2.18 -9.67
N VAL A 84 11.58 -3.31 -9.00
CA VAL A 84 12.83 -3.91 -8.49
C VAL A 84 13.20 -5.10 -9.36
N VAL A 85 14.44 -5.10 -9.88
CA VAL A 85 14.98 -6.20 -10.69
C VAL A 85 16.30 -6.66 -10.11
N ALA A 86 16.64 -7.94 -10.29
CA ALA A 86 17.94 -8.46 -9.88
C ALA A 86 19.07 -7.76 -10.66
N LYS A 87 20.15 -7.39 -9.96
CA LYS A 87 21.35 -6.82 -10.57
C LYS A 87 22.11 -7.92 -11.32
N ARG A 88 21.94 -7.98 -12.63
CA ARG A 88 22.58 -8.96 -13.53
C ARG A 88 23.21 -8.23 -14.72
N ASP A 89 24.36 -8.72 -15.17
CA ASP A 89 25.05 -8.20 -16.36
C ASP A 89 25.60 -9.37 -17.22
N PRO A 90 25.07 -9.58 -18.45
CA PRO A 90 23.93 -8.86 -19.03
C PRO A 90 22.61 -9.21 -18.33
N GLN A 91 21.66 -8.27 -18.34
CA GLN A 91 20.28 -8.59 -17.95
C GLN A 91 19.67 -9.61 -18.93
N THR A 92 18.70 -10.40 -18.47
CA THR A 92 17.96 -11.27 -19.39
C THR A 92 17.16 -10.41 -20.38
N PRO A 93 17.00 -10.84 -21.64
CA PRO A 93 16.31 -10.03 -22.65
C PRO A 93 14.90 -9.59 -22.24
N LEU A 94 14.12 -10.47 -21.60
CA LEU A 94 12.78 -10.15 -21.11
C LEU A 94 12.79 -9.10 -19.99
N THR A 95 13.72 -9.18 -19.05
CA THR A 95 13.84 -8.18 -17.98
C THR A 95 14.31 -6.83 -18.53
N ALA A 96 15.23 -6.82 -19.49
CA ALA A 96 15.66 -5.61 -20.16
C ALA A 96 14.49 -4.92 -20.89
N ALA A 97 13.67 -5.69 -21.60
CA ALA A 97 12.45 -5.19 -22.25
C ALA A 97 11.44 -4.63 -21.24
N LEU A 98 11.17 -5.34 -20.14
CA LEU A 98 10.27 -4.86 -19.08
C LEU A 98 10.77 -3.55 -18.45
N VAL A 99 12.07 -3.43 -18.19
CA VAL A 99 12.65 -2.20 -17.65
C VAL A 99 12.53 -1.05 -18.64
N ALA A 100 12.70 -1.30 -19.94
CA ALA A 100 12.50 -0.28 -20.97
C ALA A 100 11.05 0.22 -20.99
N GLU A 101 10.07 -0.70 -21.01
CA GLU A 101 8.65 -0.35 -20.94
C GLU A 101 8.29 0.39 -19.65
N ALA A 102 8.78 -0.07 -18.51
CA ALA A 102 8.53 0.58 -17.23
C ALA A 102 9.08 2.02 -17.19
N ARG A 103 10.23 2.28 -17.83
CA ARG A 103 10.78 3.64 -17.94
C ARG A 103 9.93 4.54 -18.82
N MET A 104 9.32 4.00 -19.87
CA MET A 104 8.40 4.74 -20.73
C MET A 104 7.10 5.10 -19.99
N LEU A 105 6.60 4.20 -19.14
CA LEU A 105 5.36 4.38 -18.38
C LEU A 105 5.52 5.19 -17.08
N ALA A 106 6.69 5.19 -16.46
CA ALA A 106 6.90 5.84 -15.15
C ALA A 106 6.45 7.33 -15.07
N PRO A 107 6.65 8.18 -16.09
CA PRO A 107 6.20 9.57 -16.03
C PRO A 107 4.68 9.73 -15.94
N SER A 108 3.89 8.89 -16.62
CA SER A 108 2.43 8.97 -16.58
C SER A 108 1.89 8.52 -15.22
N LEU A 109 2.50 7.49 -14.62
CA LEU A 109 2.13 7.01 -13.28
C LEU A 109 2.43 8.04 -12.17
N SER A 110 3.49 8.83 -12.35
CA SER A 110 3.87 9.88 -11.39
C SER A 110 2.87 11.05 -11.37
N THR A 111 2.07 11.21 -12.44
CA THR A 111 1.05 12.28 -12.56
C THR A 111 -0.31 11.83 -12.00
N MET A 112 -0.49 10.52 -11.74
CA MET A 112 -1.72 9.96 -11.17
C MET A 112 -1.74 9.94 -9.62
N THR A 113 -0.65 10.38 -8.97
CA THR A 113 -0.49 10.34 -7.50
C THR A 113 -0.91 11.67 -6.87
#